data_AF-A0A7R6QZG6-F1
#
_entry.id   AF-A0A7R6QZG6-F1
#
_cell.length_a   1.000
_cell.length_b   1.000
_cell.length_c   1.000
_cell.angle_alpha   90.00
_cell.angle_beta   90.00
_cell.angle_gamma   90.00
#
_symmetry.space_group_name_H-M   'P 1'
#
loop_
_entity.id
_entity.type
_entity.pdbx_description
1 polymer ?
#
loop_
_entity_poly.entity_id
_entity_poly.type
_entity_poly.pdbx_seq_one_letter_code
_entity_poly.pdbx_strand_id
1 'polypeptide(L)' 'MNLTYTKTVALLLEVAPMVFDTSFLAMKGGTALNLFVQDMPRLSVDIDVVFCDYRLNREQA' A
#
# COMPACT_ATOMS: atom_id res chain seq x y z
N MET A 1 2.93 18.31 -12.73
CA MET A 1 2.90 16.92 -12.21
C MET A 1 3.68 16.05 -13.19
N ASN A 2 4.63 15.24 -12.73
CA ASN A 2 5.43 14.41 -13.63
C ASN A 2 4.62 13.16 -14.03
N LEU A 3 4.45 12.96 -15.35
CA LEU A 3 3.57 11.94 -15.93
C LEU A 3 3.93 10.51 -15.49
N THR A 4 5.21 10.23 -15.24
CA THR A 4 5.67 8.93 -14.74
C THR A 4 5.08 8.63 -13.37
N TYR A 5 5.11 9.60 -12.44
CA TYR A 5 4.55 9.41 -11.10
C TYR A 5 3.02 9.23 -11.14
N THR A 6 2.31 9.97 -11.99
CA THR A 6 0.86 9.79 -12.15
C THR A 6 0.52 8.39 -12.66
N LYS A 7 1.29 7.85 -13.63
CA LYS A 7 1.12 6.47 -14.11
C LYS A 7 1.41 5.44 -13.03
N THR A 8 2.47 5.63 -12.25
CA THR A 8 2.80 4.74 -11.12
C THR A 8 1.68 4.72 -10.07
N VAL A 9 1.14 5.88 -9.72
CA VAL A 9 0.01 5.97 -8.77
C VAL A 9 -1.24 5.30 -9.32
N ALA A 10 -1.55 5.49 -10.60
CA ALA A 10 -2.69 4.82 -11.23
C ALA A 10 -2.56 3.29 -11.17
N LEU A 11 -1.38 2.76 -11.50
CA LEU A 11 -1.09 1.33 -11.40
C LEU A 11 -1.16 0.83 -9.95
N LEU A 12 -0.65 1.62 -8.99
CA LEU A 12 -0.73 1.29 -7.57
C LEU A 12 -2.19 1.14 -7.12
N LEU A 13 -3.06 2.09 -7.49
CA LEU A 13 -4.48 2.05 -7.15
C LEU A 13 -5.21 0.88 -7.81
N GLU A 14 -4.80 0.50 -9.03
CA GLU A 14 -5.35 -0.66 -9.75
C GLU A 14 -4.96 -1.99 -9.08
N VAL A 15 -3.72 -2.11 -8.61
CA VAL A 15 -3.18 -3.35 -8.03
C VAL A 15 -3.49 -3.49 -6.54
N ALA A 16 -3.68 -2.39 -5.81
CA ALA A 16 -3.90 -2.42 -4.36
C ALA A 16 -5.03 -3.37 -3.91
N PRO A 17 -6.24 -3.37 -4.52
CA PRO A 17 -7.30 -4.29 -4.13
C PRO A 17 -6.88 -5.77 -4.19
N MET A 18 -6.10 -6.16 -5.20
CA MET A 18 -5.59 -7.53 -5.34
C MET A 18 -4.55 -7.85 -4.25
N VAL A 19 -3.65 -6.92 -3.95
CA VAL A 19 -2.62 -7.10 -2.90
C VAL A 19 -3.25 -7.29 -1.52
N PHE A 20 -4.37 -6.61 -1.26
CA PHE A 20 -5.09 -6.68 0.02
C PHE A 20 -6.29 -7.62 0.00
N ASP A 21 -6.46 -8.44 -1.05
CA ASP A 21 -7.44 -9.54 -1.09
C ASP A 21 -6.93 -10.76 -0.31
N THR A 22 -6.43 -10.50 0.90
CA THR A 22 -5.89 -11.50 1.83
C THR A 22 -5.86 -10.93 3.24
N SER A 23 -6.06 -11.78 4.24
CA SER A 23 -5.92 -11.41 5.65
C SER A 23 -4.46 -11.31 6.12
N PHE A 24 -3.50 -11.74 5.30
CA PHE A 24 -2.09 -11.77 5.69
C PHE A 24 -1.41 -10.40 5.61
N LEU A 25 -1.89 -9.49 4.78
CA LEU A 25 -1.28 -8.18 4.56
C LEU A 25 -2.24 -7.07 4.99
N ALA A 26 -1.72 -6.09 5.72
CA ALA A 26 -2.40 -4.83 5.98
C ALA A 26 -1.54 -3.67 5.46
N MET A 27 -2.18 -2.63 4.92
CA MET A 27 -1.48 -1.41 4.52
C MET A 27 -1.08 -0.61 5.76
N LYS A 28 0.12 -0.03 5.76
CA LYS A 28 0.59 0.83 6.85
C LYS A 28 1.27 2.11 6.35
N GLY A 29 1.76 2.90 7.30
CA GLY A 29 2.68 4.00 7.03
C GLY A 29 2.02 5.23 6.38
N GLY A 30 2.86 6.05 5.75
CA GLY A 30 2.43 7.32 5.15
C GLY A 30 1.50 7.15 3.95
N THR A 31 1.61 6.03 3.21
CA THR A 31 0.70 5.73 2.10
C THR A 31 -0.72 5.46 2.61
N ALA A 32 -0.88 4.67 3.67
CA ALA A 32 -2.20 4.41 4.27
C ALA A 32 -2.88 5.71 4.75
N LEU A 33 -2.14 6.57 5.46
CA LEU A 33 -2.67 7.87 5.91
C LEU A 33 -3.07 8.77 4.74
N ASN A 34 -2.24 8.83 3.70
CA ASN A 34 -2.47 9.66 2.52
C ASN A 34 -3.71 9.23 1.72
N LEU A 35 -4.00 7.92 1.65
CA LEU A 35 -5.13 7.38 0.86
C LEU A 35 -6.45 7.32 1.65
N PHE A 36 -6.40 7.02 2.94
CA PHE A 36 -7.61 6.69 3.71
C PHE A 36 -7.98 7.69 4.80
N VAL A 37 -7.06 8.55 5.24
CA VAL A 37 -7.30 9.50 6.35
C VAL A 37 -7.24 10.96 5.87
N GLN A 38 -6.36 11.24 4.92
CA GLN A 38 -6.15 12.58 4.36
C GLN A 38 -6.76 12.67 2.96
N ASP A 39 -7.04 13.90 2.51
CA ASP A 39 -7.50 14.18 1.15
C ASP A 39 -6.33 14.17 0.15
N MET A 40 -5.56 13.08 0.13
CA MET A 40 -4.40 12.85 -0.74
C MET A 40 -3.50 14.08 -1.00
N PRO A 41 -2.93 14.73 0.04
CA PRO A 41 -2.14 15.97 -0.12
C PRO A 41 -0.85 15.79 -0.93
N ARG A 42 -0.43 14.54 -1.18
CA ARG A 42 0.70 14.20 -2.03
C ARG A 42 0.42 12.92 -2.81
N LEU A 43 1.22 12.68 -3.86
CA LEU A 43 1.29 11.36 -4.49
C LEU A 43 2.05 10.38 -3.59
N SER A 44 1.55 9.14 -3.54
CA SER A 44 2.24 8.00 -2.93
C SER A 44 2.53 6.97 -4.02
N VAL A 45 3.79 6.63 -4.21
CA VAL A 45 4.23 5.64 -5.22
C VAL A 45 4.66 4.32 -4.60
N ASP A 46 4.81 4.28 -3.28
CA ASP A 46 5.21 3.09 -2.52
C ASP A 46 3.97 2.45 -1.87
N ILE A 47 3.93 1.12 -1.85
CA ILE A 47 2.97 0.35 -1.03
C ILE A 47 3.73 -0.21 0.17
N ASP A 48 3.47 0.37 1.32
CA ASP A 48 3.93 -0.13 2.61
C ASP A 48 2.94 -1.17 3.15
N VAL A 49 3.39 -2.40 3.36
CA VAL A 49 2.59 -3.46 3.98
C VAL A 49 3.20 -3.95 5.30
N VAL A 50 2.35 -4.53 6.14
CA VAL A 50 2.73 -5.31 7.30
C VAL A 50 2.10 -6.69 7.19
N PHE A 51 2.88 -7.73 7.50
CA PHE A 51 2.36 -9.08 7.64
C PHE A 51 1.63 -9.19 8.98
N CYS A 52 0.36 -9.59 8.97
CA CYS A 52 -0.53 -9.46 10.12
C CYS A 52 -0.21 -10.45 11.25
N ASP A 53 0.28 -11.66 10.94
CA ASP A 53 0.59 -12.65 11.97
C ASP A 53 2.01 -12.50 12.49
N TYR A 54 2.16 -11.70 13.56
CA TYR A 54 3.44 -11.43 14.22
C TYR A 54 4.07 -12.67 14.91
N ARG A 55 3.34 -13.79 15.00
CA ARG A 55 3.84 -15.03 15.62
C ARG A 55 4.66 -15.87 14.64
N LEU A 56 4.48 -15.65 13.33
CA LEU A 56 5.23 -16.34 12.30
C LEU A 56 6.61 -15.70 12.13
N ASN A 57 7.64 -16.53 12.06
CA ASN A 57 8.96 -16.07 11.64
C ASN A 57 9.02 -15.97 10.10
N ARG A 58 10.13 -15.46 9.58
CA ARG A 58 10.32 -15.24 8.14
C ARG A 58 10.23 -16.51 7.28
N GLU A 59 10.57 -17.68 7.82
CA GLU A 59 10.50 -18.95 7.08
C GLU A 59 9.06 -19.51 7.02
N GLN A 60 8.20 -19.07 7.95
CA GLN A 60 6.82 -19.55 8.09
C GLN A 60 5.79 -18.60 7.46
N ALA A 61 6.17 -17.35 7.22
CA ALA A 61 5.37 -16.32 6.57
C ALA A 61 5.47 -16.42 5.04
#